data_AF-Q3LW58-F1
#
_entry.id   AF-Q3LW58-F1
#
_cell.length_a   1.000
_cell.length_b   1.000
_cell.length_c   1.000
_cell.angle_alpha   90.00
_cell.angle_beta   90.00
_cell.angle_gamma   90.00
#
_symmetry.space_group_name_H-M   'P 1'
#
loop_
_entity.id
_entity.type
_entity.pdbx_description
1 polymer ?
#
loop_
_entity_poly.entity_id
_entity_poly.type
_entity_poly.pdbx_seq_one_letter_code
_entity_poly.pdbx_strand_id
1 'polypeptide(L)'
;MNLARVELTYLDSKNGKIIKIIQKIRSMKLKDIKKNKVLKKPLRIDLSKKYGFKNDKKHIVVITKVSKRKNKRKARKGKVFGKISSQGCIKRKKNISLLKMASNSVPYPKKNFNKLKTYWVLEVKVLV
;
A
#
# COMPACT_ATOMS: atom_id res chain seq x y z
N MET A 1 -1.63 -2.38 32.24
CA MET A 1 -1.24 -1.74 30.96
C MET A 1 -2.15 -2.24 29.84
N ASN A 2 -2.84 -1.34 29.12
CA ASN A 2 -3.67 -1.72 27.97
C ASN A 2 -2.79 -2.26 26.82
N LEU A 3 -2.86 -3.57 26.53
CA LEU A 3 -2.07 -4.22 25.46
C LEU A 3 -2.19 -3.47 24.12
N ALA A 4 -3.38 -2.98 23.78
CA ALA A 4 -3.61 -2.23 22.54
C ALA A 4 -2.80 -0.93 22.45
N ARG A 5 -2.52 -0.28 23.59
CA ARG A 5 -1.72 0.96 23.65
C ARG A 5 -0.23 0.67 23.52
N VAL A 6 0.23 -0.47 24.07
CA VAL A 6 1.60 -0.97 23.92
C VAL A 6 1.89 -1.37 22.47
N GLU A 7 0.94 -2.04 21.80
CA GLU A 7 1.10 -2.39 20.37
C GLU A 7 1.22 -1.15 19.46
N LEU A 8 0.43 -0.11 19.73
CA LEU A 8 0.48 1.16 18.99
C LEU A 8 1.83 1.86 19.18
N THR A 9 2.25 2.08 20.42
CA THR A 9 3.51 2.77 20.72
C THR A 9 4.72 2.02 20.15
N TYR A 10 4.69 0.69 20.22
CA TYR A 10 5.76 -0.13 19.66
C TYR A 10 5.82 0.05 18.13
N LEU A 11 4.72 -0.16 17.41
CA LEU A 11 4.70 -0.07 15.94
C LEU A 11 4.92 1.34 15.38
N ASP A 12 4.69 2.38 16.17
CA ASP A 12 5.00 3.76 15.80
C ASP A 12 6.52 4.02 15.79
N SER A 13 7.30 3.30 16.60
CA SER A 13 8.77 3.34 16.61
C SER A 13 9.42 2.56 15.45
N LYS A 14 9.16 2.96 14.21
CA LYS A 14 9.60 2.24 12.99
C LYS A 14 11.10 1.91 12.90
N ASN A 15 11.95 2.61 13.66
CA ASN A 15 13.40 2.42 13.67
C ASN A 15 13.91 1.37 14.66
N GLY A 16 13.06 0.85 15.56
CA GLY A 16 13.43 -0.17 16.54
C GLY A 16 13.92 -1.47 15.88
N LYS A 17 14.94 -2.11 16.47
CA LYS A 17 15.58 -3.32 15.92
C LYS A 17 14.56 -4.45 15.67
N ILE A 18 13.67 -4.70 16.62
CA ILE A 18 12.62 -5.73 16.53
C ILE A 18 11.65 -5.45 15.38
N ILE A 19 11.25 -4.19 15.19
CA ILE A 19 10.30 -3.81 14.13
C ILE A 19 10.95 -3.95 12.76
N LYS A 20 12.24 -3.60 12.62
CA LYS A 20 12.99 -3.85 11.37
C LYS A 20 13.01 -5.34 11.02
N ILE A 21 13.22 -6.22 12.01
CA ILE A 21 13.19 -7.68 11.81
C ILE A 21 11.79 -8.13 11.37
N ILE A 22 10.73 -7.72 12.08
CA ILE A 22 9.34 -8.05 11.74
C ILE A 22 9.00 -7.56 10.32
N GLN A 23 9.40 -6.34 9.96
CA GLN A 23 9.19 -5.77 8.64
C GLN A 23 9.96 -6.54 7.56
N LYS A 24 11.18 -7.00 7.83
CA LYS A 24 11.96 -7.84 6.91
C LYS A 24 11.30 -9.21 6.69
N ILE A 25 10.86 -9.88 7.75
CA ILE A 25 10.14 -11.16 7.63
C ILE A 25 8.83 -10.97 6.85
N ARG A 26 8.09 -9.89 7.12
CA ARG A 26 6.88 -9.54 6.37
C ARG A 26 7.19 -9.23 4.90
N SER A 27 8.28 -8.51 4.62
CA SER A 27 8.67 -8.19 3.23
C SER A 27 8.92 -9.46 2.43
N MET A 28 9.63 -10.43 3.01
CA MET A 28 9.88 -11.74 2.40
C MET A 28 8.58 -12.48 2.12
N LYS A 29 7.69 -12.62 3.12
CA LYS A 29 6.39 -13.30 2.95
C LYS A 29 5.50 -12.62 1.90
N LEU A 30 5.58 -11.30 1.80
CA LEU A 30 4.77 -10.53 0.86
C LEU A 30 5.40 -10.43 -0.53
N LYS A 31 6.68 -10.80 -0.72
CA LYS A 31 7.42 -10.60 -1.98
C LYS A 31 6.76 -11.33 -3.16
N ASP A 32 6.25 -12.54 -2.94
CA ASP A 32 5.75 -13.42 -4.01
C ASP A 32 4.23 -13.35 -4.22
N ILE A 33 3.54 -12.57 -3.40
CA ILE A 33 2.07 -12.45 -3.45
C ILE A 33 1.61 -11.74 -4.73
N LYS A 34 0.44 -12.12 -5.28
CA LYS A 34 -0.23 -11.40 -6.38
C LYS A 34 -0.47 -9.92 -6.04
N LYS A 35 -0.76 -9.08 -7.04
CA LYS A 35 -0.97 -7.63 -6.85
C LYS A 35 -1.99 -7.32 -5.75
N ASN A 36 -3.09 -8.07 -5.71
CA ASN A 36 -4.11 -7.98 -4.68
C ASN A 36 -4.28 -9.37 -4.04
N LYS A 37 -4.29 -9.43 -2.71
CA LYS A 37 -4.57 -10.68 -1.97
C LYS A 37 -5.44 -10.40 -0.75
N VAL A 38 -6.46 -11.22 -0.57
CA VAL A 38 -7.28 -11.21 0.65
C VAL A 38 -6.49 -11.84 1.79
N LEU A 39 -6.46 -11.19 2.94
CA LEU A 39 -5.82 -11.69 4.14
C LEU A 39 -6.86 -12.23 5.11
N LYS A 40 -6.54 -13.33 5.80
CA LYS A 40 -7.37 -13.89 6.89
C LYS A 40 -7.40 -12.97 8.12
N LYS A 41 -6.28 -12.28 8.40
CA LYS A 41 -6.11 -11.35 9.52
C LYS A 41 -5.35 -10.10 9.05
N PRO A 42 -5.64 -8.90 9.57
CA PRO A 42 -4.85 -7.71 9.26
C PRO A 42 -3.44 -7.81 9.83
N LEU A 43 -2.45 -7.25 9.12
CA LEU A 43 -1.06 -7.20 9.59
C LEU A 43 -0.84 -6.17 10.71
N ARG A 44 -1.71 -5.17 10.77
CA ARG A 44 -1.78 -4.12 11.81
C ARG A 44 -3.18 -4.11 12.40
N ILE A 45 -3.38 -4.90 13.44
CA ILE A 45 -4.68 -5.03 14.13
C ILE A 45 -5.03 -3.71 14.83
N ASP A 46 -4.04 -3.09 15.47
CA ASP A 46 -4.05 -1.76 16.06
C ASP A 46 -4.72 -0.72 15.17
N LEU A 47 -4.15 -0.45 13.99
CA LEU A 47 -4.67 0.53 13.06
C LEU A 47 -5.98 0.09 12.43
N SER A 48 -6.15 -1.20 12.14
CA SER A 48 -7.38 -1.70 11.54
C SER A 48 -8.57 -1.42 12.46
N LYS A 49 -8.44 -1.71 13.76
CA LYS A 49 -9.46 -1.41 14.77
C LYS A 49 -9.75 0.10 14.84
N LYS A 50 -8.71 0.95 14.84
CA LYS A 50 -8.87 2.42 14.81
C LYS A 50 -9.66 2.91 13.59
N TYR A 51 -9.57 2.20 12.46
CA TYR A 51 -10.31 2.51 11.24
C TYR A 51 -11.66 1.78 11.13
N GLY A 52 -12.15 1.17 12.21
CA GLY A 52 -13.47 0.55 12.28
C GLY A 52 -13.52 -0.93 11.85
N PHE A 53 -12.38 -1.59 11.64
CA PHE A 53 -12.36 -3.03 11.39
C PHE A 53 -12.86 -3.80 12.62
N LYS A 54 -13.88 -4.63 12.42
CA LYS A 54 -14.32 -5.64 13.37
C LYS A 54 -13.96 -7.03 12.86
N ASN A 55 -13.68 -7.96 13.78
CA ASN A 55 -13.36 -9.34 13.42
C ASN A 55 -14.65 -10.15 13.18
N ASP A 56 -15.38 -9.79 12.12
CA ASP A 56 -16.62 -10.43 11.70
C ASP A 56 -16.56 -10.86 10.23
N LYS A 57 -17.60 -11.54 9.73
CA LYS A 57 -17.69 -11.96 8.31
C LYS A 57 -17.97 -10.80 7.35
N LYS A 58 -18.36 -9.62 7.87
CA LYS A 58 -18.74 -8.44 7.07
C LYS A 58 -17.52 -7.60 6.68
N HIS A 59 -16.40 -7.77 7.38
CA HIS A 59 -15.16 -7.08 7.08
C HIS A 59 -14.16 -7.98 6.35
N ILE A 60 -13.56 -7.45 5.28
CA ILE A 60 -12.51 -8.12 4.53
C ILE A 60 -11.29 -7.20 4.48
N VAL A 61 -10.11 -7.77 4.72
CA VAL A 61 -8.84 -7.06 4.62
C VAL A 61 -8.12 -7.52 3.36
N VAL A 62 -7.74 -6.56 2.51
CA VAL A 62 -7.01 -6.82 1.27
C VAL A 62 -5.65 -6.14 1.33
N ILE A 63 -4.60 -6.89 1.02
CA ILE A 63 -3.27 -6.32 0.78
C ILE A 63 -3.09 -6.04 -0.71
N THR A 64 -2.61 -4.85 -1.02
CA THR A 64 -2.40 -4.37 -2.39
C THR A 64 -0.97 -3.92 -2.58
N LYS A 65 -0.33 -4.41 -3.63
CA LYS A 65 1.00 -3.99 -4.07
C LYS A 65 0.90 -2.82 -5.03
N VAL A 66 1.59 -1.73 -4.72
CA VAL A 66 1.73 -0.58 -5.60
C VAL A 66 3.21 -0.32 -5.83
N SER A 67 3.60 -0.28 -7.11
CA SER A 67 4.98 0.00 -7.48
C SER A 67 5.25 1.51 -7.39
N LYS A 68 6.27 1.90 -6.64
CA LYS A 68 6.80 3.27 -6.57
C LYS A 68 7.59 3.61 -7.84
N ARG A 69 6.90 3.74 -8.98
CA ARG A 69 7.51 4.12 -10.26
C ARG A 69 7.25 5.59 -10.58
N LYS A 70 8.25 6.26 -11.16
CA LYS A 70 8.10 7.58 -11.79
C LYS A 70 6.99 7.50 -12.85
N ASN A 71 6.22 8.57 -13.01
CA ASN A 71 5.12 8.60 -13.98
C ASN A 71 5.64 8.93 -15.38
N LYS A 72 6.46 8.04 -15.95
CA LYS A 72 7.00 8.26 -17.30
C LYS A 72 5.85 8.38 -18.29
N ARG A 73 5.82 9.45 -19.10
CA ARG A 73 4.84 9.60 -20.18
C ARG A 73 5.02 8.46 -21.18
N LYS A 74 3.92 7.79 -21.53
CA LYS A 74 3.91 6.76 -22.57
C LYS A 74 3.92 7.43 -23.94
N ALA A 75 5.10 7.79 -24.43
CA ALA A 75 5.30 8.39 -25.74
C ALA A 75 6.19 7.48 -26.61
N ARG A 76 5.84 7.30 -27.88
CA ARG A 76 6.62 6.47 -28.81
C ARG A 76 8.01 7.10 -28.99
N LYS A 77 9.07 6.36 -28.65
CA LYS A 77 10.47 6.84 -28.65
C LYS A 77 10.68 8.15 -27.85
N GLY A 78 9.83 8.45 -26.87
CA GLY A 78 9.90 9.70 -26.10
C GLY A 78 9.52 10.97 -26.87
N LYS A 79 9.06 10.85 -28.12
CA LYS A 79 8.67 12.01 -28.94
C LYS A 79 7.29 12.52 -28.51
N VAL A 80 7.22 13.80 -28.18
CA VAL A 80 5.99 14.52 -27.86
C VAL A 80 5.90 15.72 -28.80
N PHE A 81 4.84 15.76 -29.60
CA PHE A 81 4.58 16.90 -30.49
C PHE A 81 3.96 18.06 -29.70
N GLY A 82 4.34 19.29 -30.06
CA GLY A 82 3.83 20.53 -29.46
C GLY A 82 4.92 21.39 -28.82
N LYS A 83 4.48 22.36 -28.01
CA LYS A 83 5.33 23.38 -27.36
C LYS A 83 6.37 22.74 -26.43
N ILE A 84 7.53 23.39 -26.31
CA ILE A 84 8.68 22.97 -25.49
C ILE A 84 8.28 22.64 -24.04
N SER A 85 7.36 23.42 -23.46
CA SER A 85 6.84 23.21 -22.10
C SER A 85 6.23 21.82 -21.86
N SER A 86 5.70 21.18 -22.90
CA SER A 86 4.99 19.90 -22.82
C SER A 86 5.85 18.67 -23.10
N GLN A 87 7.09 18.86 -23.57
CA GLN A 87 7.98 17.80 -24.05
C GLN A 87 8.53 16.90 -22.92
N GLY A 88 8.44 17.33 -21.65
CA GLY A 88 8.93 16.58 -20.49
C GLY A 88 8.27 15.21 -20.29
N CYS A 89 9.06 14.14 -20.41
CA CYS A 89 8.59 12.75 -20.30
C CYS A 89 8.97 12.02 -18.99
N ILE A 90 10.16 12.24 -18.42
CA ILE A 90 10.74 11.38 -17.37
C ILE A 90 10.39 11.83 -15.94
N LYS A 91 10.58 13.12 -15.62
CA LYS A 91 10.48 13.66 -14.25
C LYS A 91 9.04 13.97 -13.79
N ARG A 92 8.03 13.38 -14.42
CA ARG A 92 6.62 13.64 -14.08
C ARG A 92 6.23 12.91 -12.79
N LYS A 93 5.52 13.63 -11.92
CA LYS A 93 4.88 13.06 -10.72
C LYS A 93 3.45 12.62 -11.07
N LYS A 94 2.87 11.74 -10.24
CA LYS A 94 1.44 11.38 -10.36
C LYS A 94 0.61 12.39 -9.59
N ASN A 95 -0.59 12.68 -10.08
CA ASN A 95 -1.53 13.57 -9.39
C ASN A 95 -2.15 12.90 -8.15
N ILE A 96 -2.18 11.57 -8.14
CA ILE A 96 -2.76 10.78 -7.03
C ILE A 96 -1.68 10.15 -6.16
N SER A 97 -1.94 10.08 -4.86
CA SER A 97 -1.07 9.41 -3.90
C SER A 97 -1.05 7.89 -4.12
N LEU A 98 0.03 7.23 -3.68
CA LEU A 98 0.16 5.78 -3.77
C LEU A 98 -0.94 5.04 -2.98
N LEU A 99 -1.41 5.62 -1.88
CA LEU A 99 -2.54 5.07 -1.11
C LEU A 99 -3.85 5.15 -1.89
N LYS A 100 -4.10 6.25 -2.61
CA LYS A 100 -5.28 6.36 -3.48
C LYS A 100 -5.16 5.43 -4.70
N MET A 101 -3.96 5.24 -5.24
CA MET A 101 -3.71 4.21 -6.26
C MET A 101 -4.02 2.80 -5.75
N ALA A 102 -3.57 2.46 -4.54
CA ALA A 102 -3.84 1.16 -3.92
C ALA A 102 -5.35 0.95 -3.75
N SER A 103 -6.03 1.96 -3.20
CA SER A 103 -7.48 2.00 -3.06
C SER A 103 -8.21 1.67 -4.35
N ASN A 104 -7.86 2.34 -5.44
CA ASN A 104 -8.54 2.18 -6.72
C ASN A 104 -8.17 0.85 -7.41
N SER A 105 -7.06 0.22 -7.00
CA SER A 105 -6.55 -1.00 -7.62
C SER A 105 -7.16 -2.28 -7.05
N VAL A 106 -7.86 -2.23 -5.92
CA VAL A 106 -8.57 -3.40 -5.39
C VAL A 106 -9.77 -3.62 -6.30
N PRO A 107 -9.82 -4.71 -7.10
CA PRO A 107 -11.02 -5.06 -7.83
C PRO A 107 -12.08 -5.29 -6.77
N TYR A 108 -13.22 -4.63 -6.88
CA TYR A 108 -14.38 -4.93 -6.04
C TYR A 108 -14.88 -6.31 -6.51
N PRO A 109 -14.48 -7.43 -5.87
CA PRO A 109 -14.77 -8.74 -6.44
C PRO A 109 -16.25 -9.09 -6.27
N LYS A 110 -17.00 -8.24 -5.56
CA LYS A 110 -18.37 -8.42 -5.13
C LYS A 110 -18.96 -7.01 -5.04
N LYS A 111 -20.00 -6.71 -5.82
CA LYS A 111 -20.72 -5.42 -5.87
C LYS A 111 -21.24 -4.91 -4.50
N ASN A 112 -21.01 -5.64 -3.40
CA ASN A 112 -21.63 -5.45 -2.09
C ASN A 112 -20.66 -4.97 -1.00
N PHE A 113 -19.39 -4.67 -1.32
CA PHE A 113 -18.43 -4.18 -0.32
C PHE A 113 -18.08 -2.71 -0.51
N ASN A 114 -18.32 -1.93 0.53
CA ASN A 114 -17.90 -0.54 0.61
C ASN A 114 -16.49 -0.43 1.19
N LYS A 115 -15.72 0.52 0.66
CA LYS A 115 -14.37 0.78 1.14
C LYS A 115 -14.41 1.62 2.42
N LEU A 116 -13.89 1.09 3.52
CA LEU A 116 -13.71 1.82 4.78
C LEU A 116 -12.48 2.76 4.71
N LYS A 117 -11.29 2.20 4.91
CA LYS A 117 -10.02 2.95 4.90
C LYS A 117 -8.89 2.11 4.33
N THR A 118 -7.84 2.80 3.90
CA THR A 118 -6.58 2.21 3.43
C THR A 118 -5.45 2.80 4.23
N TYR A 119 -4.53 1.95 4.68
CA TYR A 119 -3.36 2.38 5.43
C TYR A 119 -2.10 1.74 4.87
N TRP A 120 -0.96 2.31 5.25
CA TRP A 120 0.34 1.87 4.79
C TRP A 120 0.91 0.80 5.72
N VAL A 121 1.40 -0.30 5.14
CA VAL A 121 1.90 -1.45 5.91
C VAL A 121 3.43 -1.51 5.90
N LEU A 122 4.03 -1.44 4.71
CA LEU A 122 5.43 -1.75 4.50
C LEU A 122 5.94 -1.10 3.20
N GLU A 123 7.22 -0.71 3.21
CA GLU A 123 7.99 -0.45 2.00
C GLU A 123 8.94 -1.59 1.71
N VAL A 124 9.03 -1.98 0.44
CA VAL A 124 10.04 -2.93 -0.01
C VAL A 124 10.80 -2.33 -1.17
N LYS A 125 12.13 -2.27 -1.05
CA LYS A 125 13.00 -1.97 -2.18
C LYS A 125 13.11 -3.23 -3.01
N VAL A 126 12.47 -3.22 -4.17
CA VAL A 126 12.61 -4.29 -5.16
C VAL A 126 13.82 -3.91 -6.01
N LEU A 127 14.91 -4.65 -5.87
CA LEU A 127 15.99 -4.64 -6.85
C LEU A 127 15.46 -5.42 -8.06
N VAL A 128 15.30 -4.72 -9.18
CA VAL A 128 14.96 -5.28 -10.49
C VAL A 128 16.23 -5.27 -11.30
#